data_AF-A0AAD8YMA1-F1
#
_entry.id   AF-A0AAD8YMA1-F1
#
_cell.length_a   1.000
_cell.length_b   1.000
_cell.length_c   1.000
_cell.angle_alpha   90.00
_cell.angle_beta   90.00
_cell.angle_gamma   90.00
#
_symmetry.space_group_name_H-M   'P 1'
#
loop_
_entity.id
_entity.type
_entity.pdbx_description
1 polymer ?
#
loop_
_entity_poly.entity_id
_entity_poly.type
_entity_poly.pdbx_seq_one_letter_code
_entity_poly.pdbx_strand_id
1 'polypeptide(L)'
;MAAVEKLKAEKGQEAVDEATCAMGLSLGEYSALCFAGAISFADGVKVTKARGEAMQAASDAIDTGMVSVIGLSKEKVGELCEAASEKSGEKIQIANLLCNGNYAVSGHMKACDTLAEIAKPEFKARMTVKLAVAGAFHTDFMAPAVESLEKVLEILKSISHVSLLFPTLMPAPTLILILSKSFLPSK
;
A
#
# COMPACT_ATOMS: atom_id res chain seq x y z
N MET A 1 6.66 14.78 3.20
CA MET A 1 7.77 15.73 2.95
C MET A 1 7.93 16.82 4.01
N ALA A 2 6.87 17.41 4.56
CA ALA A 2 7.00 18.47 5.58
C ALA A 2 7.91 18.11 6.77
N ALA A 3 7.83 16.88 7.29
CA ALA A 3 8.71 16.42 8.37
C ALA A 3 10.21 16.40 7.98
N VAL A 4 10.52 16.08 6.72
CA VAL A 4 11.89 16.11 6.20
C VAL A 4 12.38 17.55 6.09
N GLU A 5 11.56 18.45 5.58
CA GLU A 5 11.92 19.88 5.48
C GLU A 5 12.10 20.51 6.87
N LYS A 6 11.27 20.12 7.85
CA LYS A 6 11.47 20.49 9.24
C LYS A 6 12.81 19.98 9.79
N LEU A 7 13.15 18.70 9.54
CA LEU A 7 14.42 18.12 9.96
C LEU A 7 15.61 18.90 9.36
N LYS A 8 15.55 19.27 8.07
CA LYS A 8 16.57 20.11 7.43
C LYS A 8 16.69 21.48 8.09
N ALA A 9 15.56 22.11 8.42
CA ALA A 9 15.56 23.42 9.05
C ALA A 9 16.14 23.39 10.48
N GLU A 10 15.92 22.30 11.22
CA GLU A 10 16.38 22.16 12.61
C GLU A 10 17.83 21.65 12.73
N LYS A 11 18.27 20.77 11.81
CA LYS A 11 19.55 20.05 11.92
C LYS A 11 20.49 20.20 10.72
N GLY A 12 20.11 21.00 9.72
CA GLY A 12 20.87 21.19 8.49
C GLY A 12 20.64 20.10 7.45
N GLN A 13 21.16 20.33 6.25
CA GLN A 13 21.02 19.41 5.10
C GLN A 13 21.76 18.08 5.33
N GLU A 14 22.88 18.10 6.06
CA GLU A 14 23.71 16.93 6.37
C GLU A 14 22.90 15.81 7.06
N ALA A 15 22.01 16.17 7.99
CA ALA A 15 21.15 15.21 8.70
C ALA A 15 20.18 14.44 7.77
N VAL A 16 19.91 14.96 6.59
CA VAL A 16 19.10 14.30 5.55
C VAL A 16 19.97 13.53 4.56
N ASP A 17 21.19 14.00 4.32
CA ASP A 17 22.15 13.38 3.40
C ASP A 17 22.76 12.11 3.98
N GLU A 18 22.83 11.97 5.31
CA GLU A 18 23.20 10.73 6.01
C GLU A 18 22.28 9.54 5.66
N ALA A 19 21.02 9.80 5.25
CA ALA A 19 20.09 8.74 4.90
C ALA A 19 20.49 8.08 3.57
N THR A 20 21.00 6.84 3.65
CA THR A 20 21.44 6.05 2.48
C THR A 20 20.31 5.31 1.76
N CYS A 21 19.15 5.15 2.41
CA CYS A 21 17.97 4.52 1.84
C CYS A 21 16.68 5.23 2.22
N ALA A 22 15.64 5.05 1.40
CA ALA A 22 14.29 5.53 1.64
C ALA A 22 13.29 4.42 1.32
N MET A 23 12.29 4.27 2.20
CA MET A 23 11.26 3.25 2.07
C MET A 23 9.89 3.86 2.34
N GLY A 24 8.90 3.38 1.60
CA GLY A 24 7.53 3.82 1.74
C GLY A 24 6.56 2.65 1.59
N LEU A 25 5.54 2.62 2.45
CA LEU A 25 4.44 1.65 2.35
C LEU A 25 3.24 2.31 1.68
N SER A 26 2.68 1.68 0.64
CA SER A 26 1.51 2.18 -0.08
C SER A 26 1.74 3.63 -0.56
N LEU A 27 0.93 4.59 -0.11
CA LEU A 27 1.11 6.01 -0.42
C LEU A 27 2.48 6.57 -0.01
N GLY A 28 3.10 6.01 1.03
CA GLY A 28 4.43 6.42 1.49
C GLY A 28 5.51 6.25 0.42
N GLU A 29 5.30 5.39 -0.57
CA GLU A 29 6.23 5.15 -1.69
C GLU A 29 6.53 6.46 -2.45
N TYR A 30 5.51 7.28 -2.73
CA TYR A 30 5.69 8.57 -3.40
C TYR A 30 6.47 9.56 -2.55
N SER A 31 6.28 9.53 -1.23
CA SER A 31 7.10 10.35 -0.32
C SER A 31 8.56 9.89 -0.30
N ALA A 32 8.80 8.57 -0.34
CA ALA A 32 10.16 8.02 -0.43
C ALA A 32 10.83 8.36 -1.76
N LEU A 33 10.09 8.29 -2.88
CA LEU A 33 10.56 8.71 -4.21
C LEU A 33 10.89 10.21 -4.24
N CYS A 34 10.03 11.05 -3.67
CA CYS A 34 10.29 12.49 -3.53
C CYS A 34 11.55 12.76 -2.69
N PHE A 35 11.69 12.04 -1.57
CA PHE A 35 12.85 12.17 -0.67
C PHE A 35 14.15 11.73 -1.33
N ALA A 36 14.10 10.66 -2.13
CA ALA A 36 15.24 10.18 -2.90
C ALA A 36 15.59 11.14 -4.05
N GLY A 37 14.68 12.02 -4.47
CA GLY A 37 14.85 12.92 -5.60
C GLY A 37 14.51 12.27 -6.95
N ALA A 38 13.89 11.09 -6.94
CA ALA A 38 13.46 10.37 -8.15
C ALA A 38 12.28 11.06 -8.86
N ILE A 39 11.44 11.78 -8.11
CA ILE A 39 10.37 12.63 -8.64
C ILE A 39 10.36 13.97 -7.89
N SER A 40 9.88 15.03 -8.53
CA SER A 40 9.69 16.31 -7.86
C SER A 40 8.55 16.22 -6.85
N PHE A 41 8.55 17.08 -5.82
CA PHE A 41 7.43 17.15 -4.87
C PHE A 41 6.10 17.46 -5.58
N ALA A 42 6.13 18.38 -6.56
CA ALA A 42 4.95 18.76 -7.32
C ALA A 42 4.38 17.56 -8.09
N ASP A 43 5.24 16.74 -8.70
CA ASP A 43 4.80 15.55 -9.42
C ASP A 43 4.34 14.45 -8.46
N GLY A 44 5.02 14.26 -7.33
CA GLY A 44 4.56 13.36 -6.26
C GLY A 44 3.15 13.69 -5.78
N VAL A 45 2.81 14.97 -5.64
CA VAL A 45 1.44 15.41 -5.32
C VAL A 45 0.45 15.10 -6.45
N LYS A 46 0.81 15.36 -7.72
CA LYS A 46 -0.06 15.05 -8.87
C LYS A 46 -0.37 13.56 -8.95
N VAL A 47 0.65 12.70 -8.84
CA VAL A 47 0.47 11.24 -8.89
C VAL A 47 -0.36 10.76 -7.71
N THR A 48 -0.07 11.24 -6.51
CA THR A 48 -0.82 10.89 -5.29
C THR A 48 -2.30 11.26 -5.42
N LYS A 49 -2.59 12.45 -5.94
CA LYS A 49 -3.96 12.90 -6.20
C LYS A 49 -4.67 11.97 -7.19
N ALA A 50 -4.07 11.76 -8.36
CA ALA A 50 -4.67 10.91 -9.40
C ALA A 50 -4.89 9.47 -8.92
N ARG A 51 -3.93 8.91 -8.17
CA ARG A 51 -4.08 7.60 -7.53
C ARG A 51 -5.25 7.57 -6.56
N GLY A 52 -5.36 8.57 -5.69
CA GLY A 52 -6.45 8.67 -4.71
C GLY A 52 -7.81 8.75 -5.39
N GLU A 53 -7.96 9.58 -6.41
CA GLU A 53 -9.20 9.73 -7.19
C GLU A 53 -9.58 8.43 -7.91
N ALA A 54 -8.61 7.76 -8.55
CA ALA A 54 -8.84 6.51 -9.26
C ALA A 54 -9.22 5.35 -8.31
N MET A 55 -8.53 5.23 -7.16
CA MET A 55 -8.84 4.22 -6.15
C MET A 55 -10.18 4.49 -5.45
N GLN A 56 -10.55 5.75 -5.25
CA GLN A 56 -11.87 6.12 -4.74
C GLN A 56 -12.96 5.71 -5.73
N ALA A 57 -12.80 6.03 -7.02
CA ALA A 57 -13.76 5.63 -8.05
C ALA A 57 -13.93 4.10 -8.15
N ALA A 58 -12.83 3.34 -8.02
CA ALA A 58 -12.89 1.88 -7.96
C ALA A 58 -13.64 1.37 -6.70
N SER A 59 -13.50 2.06 -5.58
CA SER A 59 -14.15 1.72 -4.30
C SER A 59 -15.64 2.08 -4.30
N ASP A 60 -16.03 3.17 -4.97
CA ASP A 60 -17.42 3.58 -5.13
C ASP A 60 -18.21 2.62 -6.04
N ALA A 61 -17.51 1.92 -6.95
CA ALA A 61 -18.13 0.98 -7.88
C ALA A 61 -18.52 -0.36 -7.23
N ILE A 62 -17.78 -0.81 -6.21
CA ILE A 62 -17.98 -2.11 -5.55
C ILE A 62 -17.78 -1.96 -4.04
N ASP A 63 -18.82 -2.29 -3.26
CA ASP A 63 -18.75 -2.25 -1.80
C ASP A 63 -17.75 -3.28 -1.26
N THR A 64 -16.63 -2.77 -0.77
CA THR A 64 -15.47 -3.56 -0.34
C THR A 64 -14.85 -2.95 0.91
N GLY A 65 -14.06 -3.74 1.63
CA GLY A 65 -13.48 -3.32 2.90
C GLY A 65 -12.13 -3.96 3.18
N MET A 66 -11.57 -3.59 4.33
CA MET A 66 -10.27 -4.05 4.78
C MET A 66 -10.29 -4.33 6.29
N VAL A 67 -9.61 -5.39 6.70
CA VAL A 67 -9.52 -5.85 8.10
C VAL A 67 -8.07 -6.14 8.44
N SER A 68 -7.59 -5.65 9.58
CA SER A 68 -6.32 -6.07 10.16
C SER A 68 -6.53 -7.33 11.00
N VAL A 69 -5.75 -8.37 10.74
CA VAL A 69 -5.74 -9.65 11.45
C VAL A 69 -4.45 -9.76 12.26
N ILE A 70 -4.59 -9.91 13.58
CA ILE A 70 -3.46 -9.86 14.50
C ILE A 70 -3.37 -11.16 15.29
N GLY A 71 -2.14 -11.66 15.45
CA GLY A 71 -1.80 -12.84 16.26
C GLY A 71 -1.80 -14.17 15.51
N LEU A 72 -1.82 -14.15 14.17
CA LEU A 72 -1.69 -15.35 13.32
C LEU A 72 -0.39 -15.32 12.51
N SER A 73 0.06 -16.47 12.00
CA SER A 73 1.11 -16.52 10.98
C SER A 73 0.56 -16.11 9.60
N LYS A 74 1.42 -15.80 8.64
CA LYS A 74 1.02 -15.46 7.27
C LYS A 74 0.19 -16.59 6.64
N GLU A 75 0.64 -17.83 6.83
CA GLU A 75 0.02 -19.03 6.30
C GLU A 75 -1.39 -19.21 6.88
N LYS A 76 -1.53 -19.03 8.20
CA LYS A 76 -2.83 -19.08 8.88
C LYS A 76 -3.78 -17.97 8.46
N VAL A 77 -3.28 -16.77 8.14
CA VAL A 77 -4.12 -15.72 7.55
C VAL A 77 -4.56 -16.09 6.14
N GLY A 78 -3.71 -16.77 5.36
CA GLY A 78 -4.09 -17.33 4.06
C GLY A 78 -5.25 -18.31 4.17
N GLU A 79 -5.12 -19.33 5.02
CA GLU A 79 -6.18 -20.31 5.30
C GLU A 79 -7.48 -19.62 5.80
N LEU A 80 -7.35 -18.59 6.63
CA LEU A 80 -8.49 -17.80 7.12
C LEU A 80 -9.20 -17.05 5.97
N CYS A 81 -8.45 -16.48 5.02
CA CYS A 81 -9.03 -15.82 3.84
C CYS A 81 -9.77 -16.82 2.94
N GLU A 82 -9.21 -18.01 2.74
CA GLU A 82 -9.85 -19.09 1.98
C GLU A 82 -11.15 -19.52 2.65
N ALA A 83 -11.12 -19.84 3.94
CA ALA A 83 -12.31 -20.23 4.70
C ALA A 83 -13.39 -19.14 4.72
N ALA A 84 -13.00 -17.87 4.88
CA ALA A 84 -13.94 -16.76 4.83
C ALA A 84 -14.54 -16.59 3.43
N SER A 85 -13.75 -16.79 2.37
CA SER A 85 -14.23 -16.70 1.00
C SER A 85 -15.23 -17.81 0.68
N GLU A 86 -14.93 -19.05 1.08
CA GLU A 86 -15.80 -20.21 0.89
C GLU A 86 -17.13 -20.05 1.65
N LYS A 87 -17.09 -19.61 2.92
CA LYS A 87 -18.30 -19.45 3.74
C LYS A 87 -19.19 -18.31 3.28
N SER A 88 -18.59 -17.20 2.85
CA SER A 88 -19.34 -16.03 2.40
C SER A 88 -19.82 -16.14 0.95
N GLY A 89 -19.15 -16.96 0.13
CA GLY A 89 -19.29 -17.00 -1.33
C GLY A 89 -18.61 -15.81 -2.03
N GLU A 90 -17.83 -15.01 -1.31
CA GLU A 90 -17.30 -13.73 -1.77
C GLU A 90 -15.78 -13.65 -1.54
N LYS A 91 -15.06 -12.97 -2.45
CA LYS A 91 -13.60 -12.92 -2.40
C LYS A 91 -13.05 -12.04 -1.25
N ILE A 92 -12.08 -12.56 -0.51
CA ILE A 92 -11.16 -11.82 0.38
C ILE A 92 -9.74 -12.38 0.30
N GLN A 93 -8.73 -11.52 0.38
CA GLN A 93 -7.33 -11.93 0.28
C GLN A 93 -6.41 -11.03 1.12
N ILE A 94 -5.17 -11.48 1.34
CA ILE A 94 -4.14 -10.67 2.00
C ILE A 94 -3.77 -9.50 1.10
N ALA A 95 -3.87 -8.27 1.63
CA ALA A 95 -3.53 -7.03 0.94
C ALA A 95 -2.17 -6.48 1.39
N ASN A 96 -1.84 -6.56 2.67
CA ASN A 96 -0.55 -6.06 3.20
C ASN A 96 0.06 -7.00 4.22
N LEU A 97 1.37 -7.23 4.07
CA LEU A 97 2.22 -7.86 5.06
C LEU A 97 2.85 -6.76 5.92
N LEU A 98 2.25 -6.44 7.07
CA LEU A 98 2.68 -5.30 7.89
C LEU A 98 3.87 -5.68 8.77
N CYS A 99 3.69 -6.68 9.62
CA CYS A 99 4.74 -7.26 10.43
C CYS A 99 4.37 -8.69 10.86
N ASN A 100 5.32 -9.41 11.47
CA ASN A 100 5.06 -10.75 11.97
C ASN A 100 3.92 -10.72 12.98
N GLY A 101 2.81 -11.40 12.65
CA GLY A 101 1.63 -11.41 13.50
C GLY A 101 0.65 -10.26 13.25
N ASN A 102 0.83 -9.44 12.21
CA ASN A 102 -0.15 -8.43 11.79
C ASN A 102 -0.19 -8.32 10.26
N TYR A 103 -1.35 -8.64 9.70
CA TYR A 103 -1.59 -8.64 8.26
C TYR A 103 -2.89 -7.91 7.97
N ALA A 104 -2.93 -7.13 6.89
CA ALA A 104 -4.18 -6.55 6.43
C ALA A 104 -4.73 -7.42 5.30
N VAL A 105 -6.01 -7.76 5.41
CA VAL A 105 -6.78 -8.50 4.40
C VAL A 105 -7.85 -7.59 3.84
N SER A 106 -8.21 -7.74 2.58
CA SER A 106 -9.22 -6.91 1.96
C SER A 106 -10.00 -7.67 0.89
N GLY A 107 -11.26 -7.28 0.69
CA GLY A 107 -12.19 -7.96 -0.20
C GLY A 107 -13.61 -7.40 -0.09
N HIS A 108 -14.59 -8.18 -0.50
CA HIS A 108 -16.00 -7.82 -0.33
C HIS A 108 -16.37 -7.65 1.14
N MET A 109 -17.32 -6.74 1.42
CA MET A 109 -17.74 -6.45 2.79
C MET A 109 -18.24 -7.70 3.53
N LYS A 110 -19.04 -8.53 2.85
CA LYS A 110 -19.54 -9.79 3.40
C LYS A 110 -18.41 -10.75 3.79
N ALA A 111 -17.38 -10.88 2.95
CA ALA A 111 -16.22 -11.71 3.25
C ALA A 111 -15.38 -11.13 4.40
N CYS A 112 -15.25 -9.81 4.50
CA CYS A 112 -14.61 -9.15 5.64
C CYS A 112 -15.35 -9.42 6.96
N ASP A 113 -16.67 -9.34 6.95
CA ASP A 113 -17.50 -9.56 8.13
C ASP A 113 -17.44 -11.05 8.55
N THR A 114 -17.59 -11.99 7.59
CA THR A 114 -17.40 -13.44 7.86
C THR A 114 -15.99 -13.75 8.37
N LEU A 115 -14.95 -13.13 7.81
CA LEU A 115 -13.57 -13.30 8.29
C LEU A 115 -13.46 -12.84 9.75
N ALA A 116 -14.05 -11.70 10.11
CA ALA A 116 -14.03 -11.19 11.47
C ALA A 116 -14.76 -12.12 12.46
N GLU A 117 -15.86 -12.74 12.03
CA GLU A 117 -16.64 -13.70 12.82
C GLU A 117 -15.84 -14.98 13.12
N ILE A 118 -15.15 -15.55 12.13
CA ILE A 118 -14.48 -16.86 12.26
C ILE A 118 -13.04 -16.77 12.78
N ALA A 119 -12.37 -15.62 12.64
CA ALA A 119 -10.94 -15.46 12.93
C ALA A 119 -10.54 -15.89 14.35
N LYS A 120 -11.29 -15.48 15.37
CA LYS A 120 -11.01 -15.83 16.77
C LYS A 120 -11.49 -17.24 17.15
N PRO A 121 -12.76 -17.64 16.92
CA PRO A 121 -13.24 -18.95 17.36
C PRO A 121 -12.56 -20.12 16.64
N GLU A 122 -12.34 -20.02 15.32
CA GLU A 122 -11.84 -21.12 14.49
C GLU A 122 -10.31 -21.08 14.34
N PHE A 123 -9.75 -19.91 14.05
CA PHE A 123 -8.32 -19.76 13.74
C PHE A 123 -7.46 -19.28 14.92
N LYS A 124 -8.07 -18.94 16.05
CA LYS A 124 -7.40 -18.44 17.26
C LYS A 124 -6.62 -17.12 17.05
N ALA A 125 -7.10 -16.27 16.15
CA ALA A 125 -6.59 -14.90 16.02
C ALA A 125 -6.72 -14.16 17.36
N ARG A 126 -5.74 -13.31 17.69
CA ARG A 126 -5.79 -12.49 18.90
C ARG A 126 -6.89 -11.43 18.79
N MET A 127 -6.95 -10.77 17.63
CA MET A 127 -7.96 -9.76 17.32
C MET A 127 -8.08 -9.54 15.82
N THR A 128 -9.22 -9.02 15.41
CA THR A 128 -9.47 -8.44 14.08
C THR A 128 -9.95 -7.00 14.26
N VAL A 129 -9.52 -6.09 13.37
CA VAL A 129 -9.90 -4.67 13.39
C VAL A 129 -10.32 -4.25 12.00
N LYS A 130 -11.58 -3.86 11.81
CA LYS A 130 -12.05 -3.26 10.56
C LYS A 130 -11.37 -1.90 10.38
N LEU A 131 -10.75 -1.69 9.22
CA LEU A 131 -10.01 -0.48 8.93
C LEU A 131 -10.94 0.57 8.32
N ALA A 132 -10.82 1.82 8.76
CA ALA A 132 -11.58 2.96 8.23
C ALA A 132 -10.99 3.41 6.89
N VAL A 133 -11.21 2.60 5.85
CA VAL A 133 -10.77 2.86 4.47
C VAL A 133 -11.95 2.71 3.51
N ALA A 134 -11.83 3.33 2.33
CA ALA A 134 -12.91 3.39 1.35
C ALA A 134 -13.15 2.06 0.61
N GLY A 135 -12.15 1.18 0.49
CA GLY A 135 -12.29 -0.06 -0.26
C GLY A 135 -11.16 -1.06 -0.07
N ALA A 136 -11.22 -2.15 -0.84
CA ALA A 136 -10.26 -3.25 -0.81
C ALA A 136 -8.92 -2.92 -1.50
N PHE A 137 -8.14 -2.04 -0.89
CA PHE A 137 -6.84 -1.62 -1.44
C PHE A 137 -5.83 -2.76 -1.56
N HIS A 138 -4.93 -2.64 -2.54
CA HIS A 138 -3.86 -3.62 -2.83
C HIS A 138 -4.35 -5.02 -3.19
N THR A 139 -5.45 -5.07 -3.94
CA THR A 139 -6.05 -6.30 -4.48
C THR A 139 -6.59 -6.06 -5.88
N ASP A 140 -7.07 -7.12 -6.53
CA ASP A 140 -7.70 -7.05 -7.86
C ASP A 140 -8.88 -6.08 -7.95
N PHE A 141 -9.53 -5.73 -6.83
CA PHE A 141 -10.60 -4.73 -6.81
C PHE A 141 -10.12 -3.34 -7.26
N MET A 142 -8.80 -3.08 -7.17
CA MET A 142 -8.19 -1.83 -7.63
C MET A 142 -7.74 -1.86 -9.09
N ALA A 143 -7.95 -2.96 -9.82
CA ALA A 143 -7.60 -3.05 -11.24
C ALA A 143 -8.15 -1.89 -12.10
N PRO A 144 -9.38 -1.37 -11.90
CA PRO A 144 -9.87 -0.21 -12.66
C PRO A 144 -9.04 1.07 -12.45
N ALA A 145 -8.32 1.20 -11.33
CA ALA A 145 -7.50 2.37 -11.04
C ALA A 145 -6.15 2.36 -11.76
N VAL A 146 -5.72 1.19 -12.27
CA VAL A 146 -4.40 0.98 -12.89
C VAL A 146 -4.20 1.87 -14.10
N GLU A 147 -5.12 1.82 -15.08
CA GLU A 147 -4.98 2.54 -16.34
C GLU A 147 -4.89 4.07 -16.12
N SER A 148 -5.67 4.61 -15.19
CA SER A 148 -5.63 6.03 -14.85
C SER A 148 -4.28 6.43 -14.25
N LEU A 149 -3.69 5.57 -13.43
CA LEU A 149 -2.40 5.84 -12.80
C LEU A 149 -1.25 5.72 -13.81
N GLU A 150 -1.29 4.73 -14.69
CA GLU A 150 -0.31 4.53 -15.76
C GLU A 150 -0.20 5.77 -16.66
N LYS A 151 -1.34 6.31 -17.12
CA LYS A 151 -1.37 7.53 -17.94
C LYS A 151 -0.66 8.71 -17.27
N VAL A 152 -0.86 8.90 -15.97
CA VAL A 152 -0.22 9.99 -15.22
C VAL A 152 1.29 9.74 -15.09
N LEU A 153 1.70 8.50 -14.82
CA LEU A 153 3.11 8.14 -14.74
C LEU A 153 3.83 8.30 -16.10
N GLU A 154 3.17 7.97 -17.21
CA GLU A 154 3.71 8.17 -18.56
C GLU A 154 3.92 9.65 -18.91
N ILE A 155 3.04 10.54 -18.46
CA ILE A 155 3.20 11.99 -18.67
C ILE A 155 4.44 12.50 -17.93
N LEU A 156 4.79 11.87 -16.80
CA LEU A 156 5.90 12.29 -15.94
C LEU A 156 7.27 11.76 -16.39
N LYS A 157 7.41 11.30 -17.65
CA LYS A 157 8.57 10.68 -18.35
C LYS A 157 9.97 11.33 -18.20
N SER A 158 10.19 12.28 -17.29
CA SER A 158 11.53 12.69 -16.83
C SER A 158 12.18 11.69 -15.86
N ILE A 159 11.56 10.55 -15.57
CA ILE A 159 12.10 9.51 -14.67
C ILE A 159 13.16 8.67 -15.40
N SER A 160 14.27 9.31 -15.78
CA SER A 160 15.47 8.61 -16.24
C SER A 160 16.07 7.82 -15.08
N HIS A 161 15.92 6.49 -15.14
CA HIS A 161 16.57 5.46 -14.30
C HIS A 161 15.82 4.84 -13.12
N VAL A 162 14.51 5.04 -12.96
CA VAL A 162 13.74 4.20 -12.03
C VAL A 162 13.29 2.92 -12.74
N SER A 163 14.24 2.01 -12.93
CA SER A 163 13.97 0.58 -13.17
C SER A 163 13.44 -0.11 -11.90
N LEU A 164 12.78 0.62 -10.99
CA LEU A 164 12.23 0.03 -9.78
C LEU A 164 10.79 -0.37 -10.05
N LEU A 165 10.63 -1.70 -10.10
CA LEU A 165 9.39 -2.43 -9.85
C LEU A 165 8.42 -1.59 -9.03
N PHE A 166 7.24 -1.32 -9.58
CA PHE A 166 6.09 -0.75 -8.89
C PHE A 166 5.30 -1.88 -8.19
N PRO A 167 5.53 -2.19 -6.90
CA PRO A 167 4.70 -3.14 -6.17
C PRO A 167 3.29 -2.59 -5.88
N THR A 168 3.07 -1.27 -6.02
CA THR A 168 1.78 -0.61 -5.74
C THR A 168 0.73 -0.76 -6.85
N LEU A 169 1.13 -1.19 -8.05
CA LEU A 169 0.26 -1.46 -9.20
C LEU A 169 -0.04 -2.95 -9.41
N MET A 170 0.72 -3.86 -8.77
CA MET A 170 0.49 -5.28 -8.95
C MET A 170 -0.66 -5.77 -8.07
N PRO A 171 -1.52 -6.69 -8.56
CA PRO A 171 -2.52 -7.39 -7.77
C PRO A 171 -1.86 -8.44 -6.83
N ALA A 172 -0.89 -7.99 -6.04
CA ALA A 172 -0.13 -8.81 -5.12
C ALA A 172 0.01 -8.05 -3.79
N PRO A 173 0.19 -8.75 -2.65
CA PRO A 173 0.39 -8.09 -1.36
C PRO A 173 1.55 -7.10 -1.44
N THR A 174 1.32 -5.83 -1.11
CA THR A 174 2.36 -4.80 -1.27
C THR A 174 3.55 -5.11 -0.37
N LEU A 175 4.72 -5.28 -1.00
CA LEU A 175 6.02 -5.31 -0.33
C LEU A 175 6.57 -3.88 -0.28
N ILE A 176 7.26 -3.53 0.80
CA ILE A 176 7.92 -2.23 0.97
C ILE A 176 8.89 -1.98 -0.19
N LEU A 177 8.77 -0.85 -0.89
CA LEU A 177 9.76 -0.43 -1.88
C LEU A 177 11.00 0.12 -1.17
N ILE A 178 12.17 -0.37 -1.55
CA ILE A 178 13.47 0.10 -1.03
C ILE A 178 14.23 0.83 -2.12
N LEU A 179 14.46 2.13 -1.91
CA LEU A 179 15.30 2.95 -2.78
C LEU A 179 16.64 3.21 -2.09
N SER A 180 17.73 2.77 -2.71
CA SER A 180 19.08 3.18 -2.32
C SER A 180 19.39 4.54 -2.97
N LYS A 181 19.81 5.53 -2.17
CA LYS A 181 20.21 6.84 -2.71
C LYS A 181 21.51 6.77 -3.53
N SER A 182 22.32 5.72 -3.35
CA SER A 182 23.60 5.53 -4.05
C SER A 182 23.45 5.33 -5.58
N PHE A 183 22.24 5.03 -6.05
CA PHE A 183 21.93 4.78 -7.46
C PHE A 183 21.36 6.01 -8.20
N LEU A 184 21.17 7.14 -7.52
CA LEU A 184 20.68 8.36 -8.13
C LEU A 184 21.85 9.29 -8.43
N PRO A 185 21.92 9.88 -9.65
CA PRO A 185 23.03 10.75 -10.01
C PRO A 185 23.09 11.92 -9.03
N SER A 186 24.30 12.20 -8.51
CA SER A 186 24.59 13.45 -7.83
C SER A 186 24.24 14.59 -8.80
N LYS A 187 23.39 15.51 -8.35
CA LYS A 187 23.13 16.76 -9.08
C LYS A 187 24.42 17.51 -9.38
#